data_AF-A0AAZ3NNJ6-F1
#
_entry.id   AF-A0AAZ3NNJ6-F1
#
_cell.length_a   1.000
_cell.length_b   1.000
_cell.length_c   1.000
_cell.angle_alpha   90.00
_cell.angle_beta   90.00
_cell.angle_gamma   90.00
#
_symmetry.space_group_name_H-M   'P 1'
#
loop_
_entity.id
_entity.type
_entity.pdbx_description
1 polymer ?
#
loop_
_entity_poly.entity_id
_entity_poly.type
_entity_poly.pdbx_seq_one_letter_code
_entity_poly.pdbx_strand_id
1 'polypeptide(L)'
;MRLASVQARARRAAEEREEPPPGPAPPSTHHSDHQFKNMKSKFFNELTHMPMPMWAIGAIVVVVLALVACLCFCIWKKCINKGKKPKKVRERKGGRGRRKKEGAGEGEEGKEGEGKEGEEEEKENFGKLEFTLDYNFTDNQLIVGILQAENLAAMDMGGTSDPYVKVYMLPDKKKKFETKVQRKNLCPVFNETFIFKIPYQELGGQTLVLQVFDFDRFGKHDVIGQISIPMNSVDLAQPLHEWRDLVGGEKEEVEKLGDICISLRYVPTAGKLTINIMEAKHLKAMDCGGLSDPFVKVVLQHQGKRLKKKKTTVKQNTLNPYFNESFSFEIPFGQIQKVQVLITVYDYDKLGSNDAIGKVWIGFGASGVGLRHWSDMLANPRRPVAQWHALCPEEEVDEALKKPLR
;
A
#
# COMPACT_ATOMS: atom_id res chain seq x y z
N MET A 1 56.25 -71.93 8.66
CA MET A 1 57.14 -72.83 7.89
C MET A 1 56.40 -73.32 6.65
N ARG A 2 57.17 -73.60 5.59
CA ARG A 2 56.78 -74.14 4.27
C ARG A 2 56.29 -73.15 3.22
N LEU A 3 57.31 -72.59 2.55
CA LEU A 3 57.41 -72.47 1.09
C LEU A 3 56.93 -73.74 0.36
N ALA A 4 56.27 -73.57 -0.78
CA ALA A 4 56.56 -74.34 -1.98
C ALA A 4 55.97 -73.64 -3.21
N SER A 5 56.85 -72.93 -3.91
CA SER A 5 56.79 -72.65 -5.34
C SER A 5 56.81 -73.93 -6.16
N VAL A 6 56.19 -73.94 -7.35
CA VAL A 6 56.91 -73.95 -8.64
C VAL A 6 55.90 -74.01 -9.80
N GLN A 7 56.29 -73.29 -10.84
CA GLN A 7 55.63 -73.01 -12.11
C GLN A 7 55.40 -74.25 -12.99
N ALA A 8 54.37 -74.19 -13.84
CA ALA A 8 54.43 -74.69 -15.21
C ALA A 8 53.41 -73.93 -16.09
N ARG A 9 53.82 -73.59 -17.31
CA ARG A 9 53.14 -72.71 -18.27
C ARG A 9 52.87 -73.53 -19.54
N ALA A 10 51.62 -73.70 -19.97
CA ALA A 10 51.27 -73.83 -21.39
C ALA A 10 49.74 -73.85 -21.67
N ARG A 11 49.31 -72.82 -22.43
CA ARG A 11 48.35 -72.83 -23.56
C ARG A 11 46.91 -73.35 -23.30
N ARG A 12 45.97 -72.43 -23.06
CA ARG A 12 45.01 -71.82 -24.01
C ARG A 12 43.86 -72.75 -24.44
N ALA A 13 42.72 -72.57 -23.76
CA ALA A 13 41.38 -72.65 -24.35
C ALA A 13 40.59 -71.45 -23.78
N ALA A 14 39.96 -70.68 -24.67
CA ALA A 14 39.20 -69.48 -24.33
C ALA A 14 37.78 -69.89 -23.94
N GLU A 15 37.33 -69.45 -22.77
CA GLU A 15 35.95 -69.51 -22.33
C GLU A 15 35.58 -68.10 -21.83
N GLU A 16 34.51 -67.55 -22.41
CA GLU A 16 33.96 -66.23 -22.13
C GLU A 16 33.56 -66.10 -20.65
N ARG A 17 34.14 -65.12 -19.95
CA ARG A 17 33.53 -64.49 -18.76
C ARG A 17 33.83 -62.99 -18.75
N GLU A 18 32.77 -62.27 -18.42
CA GLU A 18 32.59 -60.81 -18.36
C GLU A 18 33.67 -60.08 -17.56
N GLU A 19 34.14 -58.94 -18.09
CA GLU A 19 34.69 -57.85 -17.27
C GLU A 19 33.65 -56.71 -17.16
N PRO A 20 33.52 -56.09 -15.97
CA PRO A 20 32.52 -55.05 -15.72
C PRO A 20 32.85 -53.74 -16.44
N PRO A 21 31.85 -52.89 -16.75
CA PRO A 21 32.06 -51.63 -17.44
C PRO A 21 32.95 -50.67 -16.62
N PRO A 22 33.74 -49.81 -17.27
CA PRO A 22 34.58 -48.84 -16.57
C PRO A 22 33.74 -47.87 -15.76
N GLY A 23 34.13 -47.66 -14.50
CA GLY A 23 33.56 -46.63 -13.63
C GLY A 23 33.68 -45.23 -14.24
N PRO A 24 32.77 -44.30 -13.89
CA PRO A 24 32.73 -42.98 -14.51
C PRO A 24 34.03 -42.20 -14.23
N ALA A 25 34.54 -41.59 -15.30
CA ALA A 25 35.68 -40.68 -15.28
C ALA A 25 35.42 -39.48 -14.32
N PRO A 26 36.46 -38.90 -13.70
CA PRO A 26 36.32 -37.70 -12.90
C PRO A 26 35.74 -36.56 -13.75
N PRO A 27 34.89 -35.67 -13.18
CA PRO A 27 34.19 -34.67 -13.96
C PRO A 27 35.19 -33.74 -14.65
N SER A 28 35.17 -33.78 -15.99
CA SER A 28 35.91 -32.86 -16.83
C SER A 28 35.29 -31.47 -16.74
N THR A 29 36.04 -30.53 -16.19
CA THR A 29 35.68 -29.11 -16.01
C THR A 29 35.64 -28.31 -17.32
N HIS A 30 35.40 -28.94 -18.47
CA HIS A 30 35.46 -28.30 -19.78
C HIS A 30 34.11 -28.14 -20.51
N HIS A 31 33.00 -28.57 -19.91
CA HIS A 31 31.68 -28.54 -20.57
C HIS A 31 30.92 -27.20 -20.45
N SER A 32 31.31 -26.34 -19.50
CA SER A 32 30.68 -25.02 -19.28
C SER A 32 31.15 -23.95 -20.26
N ASP A 33 32.41 -24.03 -20.69
CA ASP A 33 33.05 -23.00 -21.50
C ASP A 33 32.59 -23.05 -22.97
N HIS A 34 32.29 -24.25 -23.48
CA HIS A 34 31.74 -24.45 -24.82
C HIS A 34 30.25 -24.05 -24.90
N GLN A 35 29.48 -24.25 -23.82
CA GLN A 35 28.09 -23.76 -23.73
C GLN A 35 28.05 -22.23 -23.63
N PHE A 36 28.94 -21.62 -22.84
CA PHE A 36 29.03 -20.16 -22.73
C PHE A 36 29.45 -19.51 -24.05
N LYS A 37 30.44 -20.08 -24.76
CA LYS A 37 30.82 -19.61 -26.10
C LYS A 37 29.68 -19.73 -27.12
N ASN A 38 28.91 -20.83 -27.08
CA ASN A 38 27.75 -21.02 -27.95
C ASN A 38 26.57 -20.09 -27.61
N MET A 39 26.35 -19.78 -26.33
CA MET A 39 25.34 -18.79 -25.92
C MET A 39 25.78 -17.37 -26.28
N LYS A 40 27.07 -17.05 -26.11
CA LYS A 40 27.63 -15.74 -26.47
C LYS A 40 27.60 -15.51 -27.97
N SER A 41 27.90 -16.53 -28.78
CA SER A 41 27.80 -16.44 -30.25
C SER A 41 26.34 -16.35 -30.71
N LYS A 42 25.40 -17.12 -30.14
CA LYS A 42 23.96 -16.97 -30.43
C LYS A 42 23.42 -15.60 -30.03
N PHE A 43 23.81 -15.09 -28.87
CA PHE A 43 23.39 -13.77 -28.40
C PHE A 43 23.95 -12.64 -29.27
N PHE A 44 25.22 -12.71 -29.67
CA PHE A 44 25.81 -11.73 -30.59
C PHE A 44 25.22 -11.81 -32.00
N ASN A 45 24.85 -13.01 -32.48
CA ASN A 45 24.25 -13.21 -33.80
C ASN A 45 22.77 -12.77 -33.86
N GLU A 46 22.05 -12.82 -32.72
CA GLU A 46 20.71 -12.22 -32.59
C GLU A 46 20.75 -10.69 -32.42
N LEU A 47 21.80 -10.16 -31.78
CA LEU A 47 21.96 -8.70 -31.62
C LEU A 47 22.26 -8.00 -32.96
N THR A 48 22.85 -8.70 -33.93
CA THR A 48 23.18 -8.17 -35.27
C THR A 48 21.99 -8.12 -36.25
N HIS A 49 20.81 -8.62 -35.86
CA HIS A 49 19.62 -8.62 -36.72
C HIS A 49 18.57 -7.55 -36.39
N MET A 50 18.82 -6.67 -35.42
CA MET A 50 18.00 -5.48 -35.22
C MET A 50 18.56 -4.32 -36.05
N PRO A 51 17.75 -3.66 -36.90
CA PRO A 51 18.21 -2.56 -37.75
C PRO A 51 18.28 -1.28 -36.91
N MET A 52 19.22 -1.23 -35.98
CA MET A 52 19.44 -0.05 -35.13
C MET A 52 20.76 0.60 -35.58
N PRO A 53 20.75 1.89 -35.98
CA PRO A 53 21.95 2.57 -36.41
C PRO A 53 22.97 2.64 -35.26
N MET A 54 24.27 2.55 -35.57
CA MET A 54 25.35 2.38 -34.57
C MET A 54 25.37 3.44 -33.45
N TRP A 55 24.84 4.65 -33.72
CA TRP A 55 24.71 5.71 -32.70
C TRP A 55 23.72 5.36 -31.58
N ALA A 56 22.68 4.58 -31.87
CA ALA A 56 21.68 4.17 -30.89
C ALA A 56 22.24 3.13 -29.89
N ILE A 57 23.15 2.26 -30.36
CA ILE A 57 23.88 1.33 -29.50
C ILE A 57 24.82 2.11 -28.58
N GLY A 58 25.52 3.11 -29.12
CA GLY A 58 26.36 4.03 -28.33
C GLY A 58 25.55 4.75 -27.24
N ALA A 59 24.36 5.25 -27.57
CA ALA A 59 23.48 5.92 -26.61
C ALA A 59 23.02 4.97 -25.48
N ILE A 60 22.65 3.73 -25.79
CA ILE A 60 22.25 2.73 -24.79
C ILE A 60 23.43 2.41 -23.84
N VAL A 61 24.64 2.26 -24.36
CA VAL A 61 25.83 2.01 -23.52
C VAL A 61 26.10 3.18 -22.57
N VAL A 62 25.97 4.42 -23.04
CA VAL A 62 26.13 5.62 -22.20
C VAL A 62 25.07 5.68 -21.10
N VAL A 63 23.81 5.37 -21.42
CA VAL A 63 22.72 5.32 -20.42
C VAL A 63 22.96 4.23 -19.38
N VAL A 64 23.40 3.03 -19.80
CA VAL A 64 23.73 1.93 -18.88
C VAL A 64 24.89 2.31 -17.96
N LEU A 65 25.95 2.93 -18.49
CA LEU A 65 27.08 3.39 -17.68
C LEU A 65 26.68 4.49 -16.68
N ALA A 66 25.81 5.42 -17.08
CA ALA A 66 25.27 6.45 -16.19
C ALA A 66 24.40 5.85 -15.08
N LEU A 67 23.58 4.84 -15.39
CA LEU A 67 22.76 4.13 -14.40
C LEU A 67 23.63 3.36 -13.40
N VAL A 68 24.69 2.69 -13.87
CA VAL A 68 25.65 1.99 -12.99
C VAL A 68 26.38 2.99 -12.09
N ALA A 69 26.82 4.13 -12.62
CA ALA A 69 27.46 5.19 -11.82
C ALA A 69 26.51 5.76 -10.75
N CYS A 70 25.24 6.00 -11.10
CA CYS A 70 24.20 6.42 -10.15
C CYS A 70 23.96 5.39 -9.05
N LEU A 71 23.91 4.10 -9.39
CA LEU A 71 23.76 3.02 -8.41
C LEU A 71 24.97 2.93 -7.47
N CYS A 72 26.18 3.04 -7.99
CA CYS A 72 27.41 3.10 -7.20
C CYS A 72 27.42 4.31 -6.25
N PHE A 73 27.01 5.49 -6.72
CA PHE A 73 26.88 6.70 -5.90
C PHE A 73 25.82 6.56 -4.79
N CYS A 74 24.68 5.92 -5.10
CA CYS A 74 23.61 5.67 -4.13
C CYS A 74 24.05 4.68 -3.04
N ILE A 75 24.80 3.63 -3.40
CA ILE A 75 25.38 2.68 -2.45
C ILE A 75 26.42 3.39 -1.56
N TRP A 76 27.25 4.25 -2.16
CA TRP A 76 28.27 5.00 -1.42
C TRP A 76 27.64 5.95 -0.37
N LYS A 77 26.58 6.69 -0.73
CA LYS A 77 25.83 7.53 0.22
C LYS A 77 25.14 6.73 1.33
N LYS A 78 24.65 5.52 1.02
CA LYS A 78 23.97 4.65 1.99
C LYS A 78 24.95 4.04 3.01
N CYS A 79 26.22 3.90 2.67
CA CYS A 79 27.26 3.40 3.57
C CYS A 79 27.81 4.49 4.52
N ILE A 80 27.80 5.77 4.14
CA ILE A 80 28.36 6.87 4.95
C ILE A 80 27.41 7.36 6.06
N ASN A 81 26.08 7.20 5.92
CA ASN A 81 25.09 7.76 6.87
C ASN A 81 24.60 6.82 7.98
N LYS A 82 25.30 5.72 8.29
CA LYS A 82 24.98 4.88 9.46
C LYS A 82 25.63 5.43 10.73
N GLY A 83 25.07 6.51 11.27
CA GLY A 83 25.45 7.08 12.57
C GLY A 83 24.24 7.32 13.47
N LYS A 84 24.02 6.39 14.41
CA LYS A 84 23.26 6.50 15.68
C LYS A 84 21.72 6.58 15.61
N LYS A 85 21.06 5.63 16.30
CA LYS A 85 19.63 5.62 16.65
C LYS A 85 19.46 6.01 18.13
N PRO A 86 18.44 6.80 18.52
CA PRO A 86 17.86 6.74 19.85
C PRO A 86 16.44 6.12 19.86
N LYS A 87 16.01 5.75 21.08
CA LYS A 87 14.90 4.87 21.47
C LYS A 87 13.50 5.48 21.22
N LYS A 88 12.55 4.62 20.84
CA LYS A 88 11.10 4.89 20.85
C LYS A 88 10.58 5.02 22.29
N VAL A 89 9.92 6.13 22.60
CA VAL A 89 9.03 6.25 23.77
C VAL A 89 7.67 5.67 23.40
N ARG A 90 7.08 4.94 24.34
CA ARG A 90 5.86 4.14 24.23
C ARG A 90 4.70 4.95 24.81
N GLU A 91 3.77 5.41 23.97
CA GLU A 91 2.55 6.05 24.45
C GLU A 91 1.64 5.05 25.19
N ARG A 92 1.15 5.49 26.35
CA ARG A 92 0.21 4.77 27.23
C ARG A 92 -1.22 5.15 26.82
N LYS A 93 -2.03 4.14 26.49
CA LYS A 93 -3.50 4.26 26.37
C LYS A 93 -4.12 4.61 27.73
N GLY A 94 -4.77 5.76 27.84
CA GLY A 94 -5.65 6.12 28.95
C GLY A 94 -7.03 5.46 28.81
N GLY A 95 -7.40 4.64 29.81
CA GLY A 95 -8.71 4.00 29.92
C GLY A 95 -9.74 4.92 30.60
N ARG A 96 -10.96 4.94 30.06
CA ARG A 96 -12.13 5.61 30.64
C ARG A 96 -12.57 4.90 31.93
N GLY A 97 -12.36 5.56 33.06
CA GLY A 97 -12.89 5.21 34.38
C GLY A 97 -14.26 5.82 34.66
N ARG A 98 -15.10 5.04 35.32
CA ARG A 98 -16.54 5.16 35.56
C ARG A 98 -16.82 6.05 36.80
N ARG A 99 -17.75 7.01 36.68
CA ARG A 99 -18.28 7.83 37.80
C ARG A 99 -18.98 6.96 38.86
N LYS A 100 -18.64 7.15 40.13
CA LYS A 100 -19.52 6.86 41.29
C LYS A 100 -19.46 8.05 42.26
N LYS A 101 -20.61 8.35 42.86
CA LYS A 101 -21.01 9.55 43.61
C LYS A 101 -21.28 9.15 45.06
N GLU A 102 -20.57 9.73 46.03
CA GLU A 102 -20.84 9.82 47.49
C GLU A 102 -20.00 11.04 47.97
N GLY A 103 -20.35 11.98 48.85
CA GLY A 103 -21.46 12.17 49.78
C GLY A 103 -20.92 12.64 51.15
N ALA A 104 -21.13 13.92 51.49
CA ALA A 104 -21.14 14.57 52.83
C ALA A 104 -19.84 14.97 53.57
N GLY A 105 -19.87 16.16 54.20
CA GLY A 105 -19.03 16.57 55.35
C GLY A 105 -18.58 18.04 55.37
N GLU A 106 -19.18 18.85 56.24
CA GLU A 106 -18.93 20.29 56.50
C GLU A 106 -17.65 20.59 57.32
N GLY A 107 -17.14 21.83 57.26
CA GLY A 107 -16.16 22.38 58.22
C GLY A 107 -15.37 23.61 57.71
N GLU A 108 -15.41 24.70 58.49
CA GLU A 108 -15.01 26.10 58.21
C GLU A 108 -13.50 26.45 58.21
N GLU A 109 -13.22 27.60 57.58
CA GLU A 109 -12.19 28.64 57.79
C GLU A 109 -10.66 28.40 57.58
N GLY A 110 -10.14 29.07 56.54
CA GLY A 110 -9.07 30.07 56.66
C GLY A 110 -7.60 29.67 56.48
N LYS A 111 -7.02 29.90 55.28
CA LYS A 111 -5.80 30.71 55.07
C LYS A 111 -5.33 30.76 53.61
N GLU A 112 -4.64 31.87 53.33
CA GLU A 112 -4.13 32.38 52.07
C GLU A 112 -3.12 31.47 51.35
N GLY A 113 -3.15 31.58 50.02
CA GLY A 113 -1.95 31.60 49.18
C GLY A 113 -1.21 30.30 48.95
N GLU A 114 -1.45 29.67 47.79
CA GLU A 114 -0.37 29.11 46.97
C GLU A 114 -0.88 28.77 45.56
N GLY A 115 -0.04 29.02 44.57
CA GLY A 115 -0.40 29.10 43.15
C GLY A 115 -0.99 27.81 42.59
N LYS A 116 -2.12 27.95 41.90
CA LYS A 116 -2.51 26.98 40.87
C LYS A 116 -1.55 27.16 39.69
N GLU A 117 -0.49 26.36 39.66
CA GLU A 117 0.10 25.96 38.39
C GLU A 117 -1.01 25.22 37.63
N GLY A 118 -1.62 25.93 36.68
CA GLY A 118 -2.46 25.30 35.69
C GLY A 118 -1.60 24.32 34.93
N GLU A 119 -2.03 23.06 34.86
CA GLU A 119 -1.59 22.15 33.81
C GLU A 119 -1.91 22.86 32.48
N GLU A 120 -0.91 23.48 31.87
CA GLU A 120 -0.99 23.92 30.49
C GLU A 120 -1.23 22.66 29.65
N GLU A 121 -2.45 22.49 29.16
CA GLU A 121 -2.69 21.59 28.05
C GLU A 121 -1.68 21.99 26.95
N GLU A 122 -0.73 21.11 26.63
CA GLU A 122 0.17 21.28 25.49
C GLU A 122 -0.70 21.49 24.25
N LYS A 123 -0.92 22.75 23.86
CA LYS A 123 -1.64 23.07 22.63
C LYS A 123 -0.83 22.48 21.49
N GLU A 124 -1.37 21.42 20.88
CA GLU A 124 -0.82 20.85 19.66
C GLU A 124 -0.73 21.98 18.62
N ASN A 125 0.50 22.41 18.32
CA ASN A 125 0.75 23.52 17.41
C ASN A 125 0.92 22.98 15.98
N PHE A 126 -0.13 23.12 15.18
CA PHE A 126 -0.11 22.70 13.77
C PHE A 126 0.41 23.78 12.82
N GLY A 127 0.67 24.98 13.34
CA GLY A 127 1.09 26.15 12.56
C GLY A 127 -0.07 27.00 12.04
N LYS A 128 0.24 27.97 11.21
CA LYS A 128 -0.72 28.89 10.58
C LYS A 128 -0.55 28.92 9.07
N LEU A 129 -1.62 29.19 8.34
CA LEU A 129 -1.60 29.35 6.89
C LEU A 129 -2.16 30.74 6.51
N GLU A 130 -1.46 31.41 5.62
CA GLU A 130 -1.86 32.67 4.99
C GLU A 130 -2.42 32.39 3.59
N PHE A 131 -3.60 32.92 3.34
CA PHE A 131 -4.28 32.73 2.07
C PHE A 131 -5.13 33.95 1.70
N THR A 132 -5.52 34.00 0.43
CA THR A 132 -6.44 34.99 -0.11
C THR A 132 -7.64 34.31 -0.74
N LEU A 133 -8.82 34.92 -0.62
CA LEU A 133 -10.03 34.52 -1.32
C LEU A 133 -10.61 35.72 -2.05
N ASP A 134 -10.89 35.55 -3.33
CA ASP A 134 -11.55 36.57 -4.14
C ASP A 134 -12.59 35.91 -5.06
N TYR A 135 -13.67 36.61 -5.35
CA TYR A 135 -14.72 36.09 -6.23
C TYR A 135 -14.92 37.01 -7.43
N ASN A 136 -14.63 36.49 -8.62
CA ASN A 136 -14.89 37.18 -9.86
C ASN A 136 -16.34 36.91 -10.31
N PHE A 137 -17.20 37.91 -10.10
CA PHE A 137 -18.62 37.88 -10.49
C PHE A 137 -18.85 37.87 -12.01
N THR A 138 -17.90 38.40 -12.80
CA THR A 138 -18.01 38.42 -14.27
C THR A 138 -17.81 37.03 -14.85
N ASP A 139 -16.82 36.31 -14.34
CA ASP A 139 -16.40 35.00 -14.86
C ASP A 139 -16.93 33.81 -14.04
N ASN A 140 -17.71 34.08 -12.99
CA ASN A 140 -18.26 33.11 -12.04
C ASN A 140 -17.20 32.17 -11.47
N GLN A 141 -16.15 32.77 -10.91
CA GLN A 141 -14.95 32.05 -10.47
C GLN A 141 -14.50 32.49 -9.07
N LEU A 142 -14.35 31.51 -8.17
CA LEU A 142 -13.65 31.70 -6.90
C LEU A 142 -12.15 31.52 -7.12
N ILE A 143 -11.38 32.54 -6.74
CA ILE A 143 -9.94 32.59 -6.82
C ILE A 143 -9.40 32.38 -5.40
N VAL A 144 -8.57 31.36 -5.22
CA VAL A 144 -7.97 30.98 -3.94
C VAL A 144 -6.47 31.12 -4.05
N GLY A 145 -5.86 32.06 -3.34
CA GLY A 145 -4.41 32.21 -3.27
C GLY A 145 -3.85 31.56 -2.02
N ILE A 146 -2.88 30.66 -2.18
CA ILE A 146 -2.11 30.08 -1.07
C ILE A 146 -0.76 30.79 -1.04
N LEU A 147 -0.53 31.60 -0.01
CA LEU A 147 0.64 32.48 0.06
C LEU A 147 1.80 31.79 0.77
N GLN A 148 1.66 31.57 2.07
CA GLN A 148 2.71 30.98 2.90
C GLN A 148 2.13 30.35 4.17
N ALA A 149 2.92 29.55 4.86
CA ALA A 149 2.59 29.02 6.18
C ALA A 149 3.72 29.33 7.17
N GLU A 150 3.40 29.32 8.46
CA GLU A 150 4.35 29.59 9.54
C GLU A 150 4.20 28.56 10.67
N ASN A 151 5.34 28.19 11.26
CA ASN A 151 5.42 27.33 12.43
C ASN A 151 4.70 25.98 12.26
N LEU A 152 4.82 25.37 11.08
CA LEU A 152 4.26 24.05 10.82
C LEU A 152 4.89 23.00 11.75
N ALA A 153 4.11 22.00 12.12
CA ALA A 153 4.61 20.87 12.90
C ALA A 153 5.64 20.06 12.09
N ALA A 154 6.75 19.69 12.74
CA ALA A 154 7.77 18.82 12.17
C ALA A 154 7.31 17.36 12.21
N MET A 155 7.07 16.78 11.04
CA MET A 155 6.58 15.40 10.90
C MET A 155 7.71 14.41 10.57
N ASP A 156 8.78 14.86 9.90
CA ASP A 156 9.95 14.03 9.62
C ASP A 156 10.81 13.77 10.86
N MET A 157 11.48 12.61 10.88
CA MET A 157 12.54 12.28 11.86
C MET A 157 13.70 13.31 11.90
N GLY A 158 13.81 14.16 10.88
CA GLY A 158 14.81 15.22 10.77
C GLY A 158 14.46 16.51 11.51
N GLY A 159 13.27 16.61 12.12
CA GLY A 159 12.80 17.84 12.75
C GLY A 159 12.34 18.90 11.73
N THR A 160 12.01 18.48 10.51
CA THR A 160 11.47 19.32 9.44
C THR A 160 10.21 18.68 8.86
N SER A 161 9.59 19.33 7.89
CA SER A 161 8.54 18.75 7.04
C SER A 161 8.82 19.19 5.60
N ASP A 162 8.31 18.44 4.63
CA ASP A 162 8.22 18.75 3.21
C ASP A 162 6.77 19.20 2.86
N PRO A 163 6.29 20.38 3.33
CA PRO A 163 4.89 20.74 3.23
C PRO A 163 4.38 21.03 1.81
N TYR A 164 3.13 20.68 1.56
CA TYR A 164 2.31 21.14 0.45
C TYR A 164 0.84 21.25 0.86
N VAL A 165 0.06 22.05 0.14
CA VAL A 165 -1.36 22.31 0.47
C VAL A 165 -2.25 21.71 -0.58
N LYS A 166 -3.23 20.90 -0.16
CA LYS A 166 -4.37 20.48 -0.98
C LYS A 166 -5.53 21.44 -0.79
N VAL A 167 -6.12 21.89 -1.89
CA VAL A 167 -7.23 22.84 -1.93
C VAL A 167 -8.41 22.18 -2.63
N TYR A 168 -9.55 22.07 -1.95
CA TYR A 168 -10.76 21.46 -2.51
C TYR A 168 -12.03 22.01 -1.87
N MET A 169 -13.18 21.78 -2.50
CA MET A 169 -14.50 22.19 -2.00
C MET A 169 -15.25 20.98 -1.43
N LEU A 170 -16.05 21.18 -0.39
CA LEU A 170 -17.04 20.21 0.08
C LEU A 170 -18.44 20.68 -0.31
N PRO A 171 -19.35 19.77 -0.71
CA PRO A 171 -19.20 18.31 -0.69
C PRO A 171 -18.42 17.70 -1.89
N ASP A 172 -18.14 18.48 -2.94
CA ASP A 172 -17.49 17.97 -4.15
C ASP A 172 -15.97 17.77 -4.01
N LYS A 173 -15.57 16.58 -3.51
CA LYS A 173 -14.16 16.19 -3.40
C LYS A 173 -13.48 15.85 -4.73
N LYS A 174 -14.16 15.95 -5.89
CA LYS A 174 -13.59 15.51 -7.18
C LYS A 174 -12.51 16.45 -7.70
N LYS A 175 -12.69 17.76 -7.56
CA LYS A 175 -11.71 18.76 -7.97
C LYS A 175 -10.81 19.12 -6.79
N LYS A 176 -9.58 18.60 -6.82
CA LYS A 176 -8.52 18.90 -5.86
C LYS A 176 -7.38 19.59 -6.60
N PHE A 177 -6.88 20.69 -6.04
CA PHE A 177 -5.62 21.30 -6.46
C PHE A 177 -4.56 21.06 -5.40
N GLU A 178 -3.29 21.03 -5.81
CA GLU A 178 -2.16 20.84 -4.91
C GLU A 178 -1.09 21.86 -5.24
N THR A 179 -0.50 22.48 -4.22
CA THR A 179 0.69 23.32 -4.39
C THR A 179 1.91 22.46 -4.66
N LYS A 180 3.00 23.11 -5.07
CA LYS A 180 4.32 22.50 -5.09
C LYS A 180 4.76 22.14 -3.67
N VAL A 181 5.51 21.04 -3.58
CA VAL A 181 6.13 20.58 -2.34
C VAL A 181 7.35 21.44 -2.01
N GLN A 182 7.35 22.06 -0.83
CA GLN A 182 8.49 22.82 -0.30
C GLN A 182 9.29 21.93 0.63
N ARG A 183 10.55 21.63 0.30
CA ARG A 183 11.32 20.64 1.06
C ARG A 183 11.95 21.22 2.32
N LYS A 184 11.87 20.47 3.42
CA LYS A 184 12.51 20.73 4.72
C LYS A 184 12.28 22.15 5.22
N ASN A 185 11.03 22.60 5.14
CA ASN A 185 10.68 23.97 5.44
C ASN A 185 9.43 24.01 6.33
N LEU A 186 9.56 24.57 7.54
CA LEU A 186 8.44 24.76 8.46
C LEU A 186 7.72 26.11 8.29
N CYS A 187 8.30 27.00 7.47
CA CYS A 187 7.70 28.27 7.06
C CYS A 187 7.71 28.37 5.51
N PRO A 188 6.97 27.50 4.81
CA PRO A 188 6.97 27.46 3.34
C PRO A 188 6.30 28.70 2.74
N VAL A 189 6.86 29.18 1.62
CA VAL A 189 6.23 30.18 0.75
C VAL A 189 5.80 29.48 -0.54
N PHE A 190 4.51 29.49 -0.81
CA PHE A 190 3.89 28.84 -1.97
C PHE A 190 3.66 29.86 -3.09
N ASN A 191 2.94 30.95 -2.81
CA ASN A 191 2.51 31.95 -3.79
C ASN A 191 1.84 31.33 -5.03
N GLU A 192 0.87 30.44 -4.80
CA GLU A 192 0.13 29.75 -5.86
C GLU A 192 -1.35 30.12 -5.82
N THR A 193 -1.96 30.30 -6.99
CA THR A 193 -3.38 30.66 -7.11
C THR A 193 -4.15 29.58 -7.84
N PHE A 194 -5.30 29.21 -7.29
CA PHE A 194 -6.21 28.20 -7.82
C PHE A 194 -7.56 28.82 -8.15
N ILE A 195 -8.21 28.29 -9.19
CA ILE A 195 -9.47 28.84 -9.71
C ILE A 195 -10.54 27.75 -9.71
N PHE A 196 -11.62 28.01 -8.98
CA PHE A 196 -12.82 27.18 -8.99
C PHE A 196 -13.94 27.87 -9.78
N LYS A 197 -14.33 27.25 -10.89
CA LYS A 197 -15.48 27.68 -11.71
C LYS A 197 -16.79 27.23 -11.04
N ILE A 198 -17.30 28.05 -10.11
CA ILE A 198 -18.50 27.76 -9.31
C ILE A 198 -19.39 29.00 -9.33
N PRO A 199 -20.66 28.89 -9.78
CA PRO A 199 -21.63 29.98 -9.70
C PRO A 199 -21.87 30.44 -8.26
N TYR A 200 -22.04 31.76 -8.04
CA TYR A 200 -22.19 32.35 -6.71
C TYR A 200 -23.36 31.74 -5.92
N GLN A 201 -24.46 31.39 -6.60
CA GLN A 201 -25.65 30.77 -6.01
C GLN A 201 -25.37 29.39 -5.39
N GLU A 202 -24.41 28.64 -5.94
CA GLU A 202 -24.05 27.30 -5.46
C GLU A 202 -23.01 27.36 -4.34
N LEU A 203 -22.38 28.52 -4.14
CA LEU A 203 -21.25 28.67 -3.25
C LEU A 203 -21.66 28.64 -1.78
N GLY A 204 -22.82 29.21 -1.43
CA GLY A 204 -23.28 29.30 -0.03
C GLY A 204 -23.51 27.97 0.68
N GLY A 205 -23.71 26.87 -0.07
CA GLY A 205 -23.81 25.51 0.47
C GLY A 205 -22.48 24.77 0.59
N GLN A 206 -21.38 25.38 0.17
CA GLN A 206 -20.07 24.72 0.08
C GLN A 206 -19.11 25.19 1.17
N THR A 207 -18.10 24.36 1.42
CA THR A 207 -17.00 24.66 2.35
C THR A 207 -15.69 24.52 1.61
N LEU A 208 -14.89 25.59 1.56
CA LEU A 208 -13.52 25.53 1.07
C LEU A 208 -12.63 24.87 2.12
N VAL A 209 -11.79 23.95 1.69
CA VAL A 209 -10.90 23.21 2.57
C VAL A 209 -9.47 23.37 2.09
N LEU A 210 -8.62 23.86 2.98
CA LEU A 210 -7.18 24.00 2.82
C LEU A 210 -6.51 23.00 3.75
N GLN A 211 -5.88 21.95 3.21
CA GLN A 211 -5.28 20.89 4.00
C GLN A 211 -3.79 20.80 3.73
N VAL A 212 -2.99 20.99 4.77
CA VAL A 212 -1.53 20.96 4.70
C VAL A 212 -1.05 19.54 4.98
N PHE A 213 -0.24 19.01 4.08
CA PHE A 213 0.36 17.68 4.14
C PHE A 213 1.88 17.77 4.19
N ASP A 214 2.50 16.80 4.85
CA ASP A 214 3.92 16.50 4.77
C ASP A 214 4.17 15.46 3.67
N PHE A 215 5.01 15.80 2.68
CA PHE A 215 5.32 14.89 1.58
C PHE A 215 6.34 13.83 1.99
N ASP A 216 5.92 12.57 1.96
CA ASP A 216 6.78 11.43 2.21
C ASP A 216 7.19 10.72 0.91
N ARG A 217 8.50 10.67 0.63
CA ARG A 217 8.99 9.95 -0.56
C ARG A 217 8.70 8.43 -0.51
N PHE A 218 8.65 7.86 0.69
CA PHE A 218 8.49 6.43 0.90
C PHE A 218 7.47 6.15 2.01
N GLY A 219 6.24 6.59 1.81
CA GLY A 219 5.19 6.47 2.82
C GLY A 219 3.88 7.08 2.36
N LYS A 220 2.89 7.03 3.25
CA LYS A 220 1.68 7.83 3.13
C LYS A 220 2.02 9.23 3.64
N HIS A 221 1.59 10.26 2.93
CA HIS A 221 1.80 11.63 3.35
C HIS A 221 1.02 11.93 4.64
N ASP A 222 1.68 12.55 5.61
CA ASP A 222 1.08 12.87 6.90
C ASP A 222 0.32 14.20 6.82
N VAL A 223 -0.87 14.25 7.43
CA VAL A 223 -1.64 15.50 7.52
C VAL A 223 -1.04 16.33 8.65
N ILE A 224 -0.55 17.53 8.32
CA ILE A 224 -0.08 18.50 9.32
C ILE A 224 -1.28 19.19 9.95
N GLY A 225 -2.21 19.68 9.14
CA GLY A 225 -3.38 20.38 9.64
C GLY A 225 -4.34 20.82 8.55
N GLN A 226 -5.46 21.39 8.93
CA GLN A 226 -6.53 21.78 8.01
C GLN A 226 -7.22 23.07 8.46
N ILE A 227 -7.66 23.85 7.48
CA ILE A 227 -8.60 24.97 7.63
C ILE A 227 -9.83 24.66 6.78
N SER A 228 -11.01 24.73 7.40
CA SER A 228 -12.30 24.60 6.72
C SER A 228 -13.05 25.93 6.81
N ILE A 229 -13.48 26.45 5.67
CA ILE A 229 -14.08 27.77 5.52
C ILE A 229 -15.46 27.60 4.89
N PRO A 230 -16.54 27.68 5.69
CA PRO A 230 -17.89 27.75 5.16
C PRO A 230 -18.03 29.00 4.30
N MET A 231 -18.35 28.83 3.02
CA MET A 231 -18.41 29.98 2.10
C MET A 231 -19.56 30.94 2.42
N ASN A 232 -20.57 30.49 3.17
CA ASN A 232 -21.64 31.35 3.70
C ASN A 232 -21.17 32.33 4.79
N SER A 233 -20.03 32.08 5.42
CA SER A 233 -19.46 32.96 6.45
C SER A 233 -18.48 34.00 5.91
N VAL A 234 -18.16 33.93 4.61
CA VAL A 234 -17.19 34.82 3.96
C VAL A 234 -17.93 35.88 3.17
N ASP A 235 -17.62 37.14 3.44
CA ASP A 235 -18.03 38.24 2.57
C ASP A 235 -17.10 38.31 1.35
N LEU A 236 -17.61 37.90 0.19
CA LEU A 236 -16.88 37.87 -1.08
C LEU A 236 -17.07 39.17 -1.88
N ALA A 237 -17.68 40.21 -1.31
CA ALA A 237 -17.75 41.52 -1.95
C ALA A 237 -16.38 42.20 -2.05
N GLN A 238 -15.42 41.80 -1.21
CA GLN A 238 -14.04 42.27 -1.22
C GLN A 238 -13.06 41.09 -1.15
N PRO A 239 -11.86 41.21 -1.72
CA PRO A 239 -10.82 40.22 -1.54
C PRO A 239 -10.49 40.04 -0.07
N LEU A 240 -10.60 38.81 0.42
CA LEU A 240 -10.20 38.40 1.75
C LEU A 240 -8.71 38.06 1.75
N HIS A 241 -7.98 38.53 2.75
CA HIS A 241 -6.60 38.15 3.02
C HIS A 241 -6.44 38.00 4.52
N GLU A 242 -6.13 36.79 4.97
CA GLU A 242 -6.06 36.49 6.41
C GLU A 242 -5.07 35.36 6.72
N TRP A 243 -4.63 35.36 7.98
CA TRP A 243 -3.96 34.24 8.61
C TRP A 243 -4.97 33.43 9.40
N ARG A 244 -4.94 32.10 9.25
CA ARG A 244 -5.70 31.19 10.12
C ARG A 244 -4.83 30.10 10.71
N ASP A 245 -5.11 29.76 11.96
CA ASP A 245 -4.50 28.64 12.65
C ASP A 245 -4.97 27.33 12.01
N LEU A 246 -4.03 26.41 11.80
CA LEU A 246 -4.33 25.06 11.36
C LEU A 246 -4.91 24.28 12.54
N VAL A 247 -6.00 23.56 12.28
CA VAL A 247 -6.58 22.62 13.24
C VAL A 247 -6.10 21.23 12.89
N GLY A 248 -5.91 20.36 13.89
CA GLY A 248 -5.55 18.96 13.70
C GLY A 248 -6.46 18.33 12.65
N GLY A 249 -5.90 18.03 11.49
CA GLY A 249 -6.70 17.60 10.34
C GLY A 249 -7.21 16.18 10.57
N GLU A 250 -8.48 15.94 10.25
CA GLU A 250 -8.94 14.57 10.09
C GLU A 250 -8.04 13.89 9.05
N LYS A 251 -7.34 12.83 9.46
CA LYS A 251 -6.58 11.98 8.54
C LYS A 251 -7.53 11.66 7.40
N GLU A 252 -7.15 11.99 6.15
CA GLU A 252 -7.97 11.76 4.95
C GLU A 252 -8.69 10.43 5.13
N GLU A 253 -10.03 10.48 5.32
CA GLU A 253 -10.85 9.28 5.45
C GLU A 253 -10.48 8.44 4.24
N VAL A 254 -9.76 7.35 4.46
CA VAL A 254 -9.36 6.42 3.40
C VAL A 254 -10.64 6.12 2.66
N GLU A 255 -10.69 6.48 1.37
CA GLU A 255 -11.88 6.27 0.56
C GLU A 255 -12.36 4.84 0.80
N LYS A 256 -13.52 4.70 1.46
CA LYS A 256 -14.02 3.38 1.82
C LYS A 256 -14.47 2.71 0.52
N LEU A 257 -13.68 1.76 0.06
CA LEU A 257 -13.97 0.99 -1.16
C LEU A 257 -15.11 -0.03 -0.94
N GLY A 258 -15.51 -0.22 0.31
CA GLY A 258 -16.57 -1.11 0.76
C GLY A 258 -16.04 -2.28 1.58
N ASP A 259 -16.96 -3.11 2.07
CA ASP A 259 -16.64 -4.32 2.82
C ASP A 259 -17.19 -5.55 2.11
N ILE A 260 -16.48 -6.68 2.19
CA ILE A 260 -16.91 -7.97 1.65
C ILE A 260 -16.96 -9.04 2.76
N CYS A 261 -18.04 -9.80 2.79
CA CYS A 261 -18.26 -10.89 3.73
C CYS A 261 -17.90 -12.24 3.09
N ILE A 262 -16.91 -12.91 3.66
CA ILE A 262 -16.33 -14.13 3.11
C ILE A 262 -16.45 -15.23 4.16
N SER A 263 -16.86 -16.43 3.74
CA SER A 263 -16.85 -17.61 4.60
C SER A 263 -15.83 -18.63 4.11
N LEU A 264 -14.99 -19.09 5.05
CA LEU A 264 -13.92 -20.04 4.79
C LEU A 264 -14.15 -21.33 5.55
N ARG A 265 -13.97 -22.46 4.87
CA ARG A 265 -14.07 -23.79 5.48
C ARG A 265 -12.97 -24.67 4.93
N TYR A 266 -12.16 -25.24 5.83
CA TYR A 266 -11.15 -26.21 5.44
C TYR A 266 -11.42 -27.59 6.05
N VAL A 267 -11.29 -28.63 5.22
CA VAL A 267 -11.41 -30.04 5.63
C VAL A 267 -10.04 -30.72 5.40
N PRO A 268 -9.22 -30.91 6.45
CA PRO A 268 -7.87 -31.44 6.30
C PRO A 268 -7.80 -32.84 5.69
N THR A 269 -8.72 -33.73 6.08
CA THR A 269 -8.74 -35.13 5.61
C THR A 269 -8.96 -35.26 4.10
N ALA A 270 -9.75 -34.37 3.52
CA ALA A 270 -10.02 -34.33 2.08
C ALA A 270 -9.13 -33.30 1.34
N GLY A 271 -8.29 -32.55 2.06
CA GLY A 271 -7.56 -31.42 1.51
C GLY A 271 -8.48 -30.39 0.83
N LYS A 272 -9.70 -30.18 1.32
CA LYS A 272 -10.70 -29.35 0.62
C LYS A 272 -10.86 -27.99 1.31
N LEU A 273 -10.52 -26.92 0.60
CA LEU A 273 -10.82 -25.54 0.96
C LEU A 273 -12.07 -25.07 0.21
N THR A 274 -13.08 -24.64 0.96
CA THR A 274 -14.28 -24.01 0.41
C THR A 274 -14.29 -22.54 0.81
N ILE A 275 -14.45 -21.68 -0.18
CA ILE A 275 -14.55 -20.23 -0.04
C ILE A 275 -15.95 -19.83 -0.52
N ASN A 276 -16.80 -19.35 0.38
CA ASN A 276 -18.11 -18.81 0.04
C ASN A 276 -18.05 -17.28 0.03
N ILE A 277 -18.32 -16.69 -1.13
CA ILE A 277 -18.49 -15.24 -1.27
C ILE A 277 -19.95 -14.94 -0.96
N MET A 278 -20.22 -14.36 0.21
CA MET A 278 -21.58 -14.19 0.70
C MET A 278 -22.20 -12.91 0.16
N GLU A 279 -21.67 -11.76 0.55
CA GLU A 279 -22.20 -10.45 0.17
C GLU A 279 -21.10 -9.37 0.28
N ALA A 280 -21.34 -8.21 -0.30
CA ALA A 280 -20.56 -7.01 -0.06
C ALA A 280 -21.50 -5.83 0.25
N LYS A 281 -20.97 -4.79 0.90
CA LYS A 281 -21.73 -3.59 1.26
C LYS A 281 -20.90 -2.33 1.12
N HIS A 282 -21.58 -1.21 0.91
CA HIS A 282 -20.98 0.12 0.76
C HIS A 282 -19.85 0.14 -0.28
N LEU A 283 -20.01 -0.58 -1.39
CA LEU A 283 -19.03 -0.54 -2.47
C LEU A 283 -18.93 0.88 -3.05
N LYS A 284 -17.73 1.24 -3.50
CA LYS A 284 -17.53 2.49 -4.25
C LYS A 284 -18.25 2.40 -5.60
N ALA A 285 -19.04 3.42 -5.92
CA ALA A 285 -19.66 3.56 -7.23
C ALA A 285 -18.60 3.94 -8.27
N MET A 286 -18.50 3.15 -9.35
CA MET A 286 -17.57 3.44 -10.46
C MET A 286 -18.31 3.95 -11.70
N ASP A 287 -19.59 3.63 -11.87
CA ASP A 287 -20.38 4.10 -13.01
C ASP A 287 -20.82 5.56 -12.84
N CYS A 288 -20.98 6.26 -13.98
CA CYS A 288 -21.54 7.62 -14.05
C CYS A 288 -22.93 7.74 -13.41
N GLY A 289 -23.67 6.63 -13.28
CA GLY A 289 -24.98 6.56 -12.62
C GLY A 289 -24.94 6.52 -11.09
N GLY A 290 -23.76 6.54 -10.47
CA GLY A 290 -23.62 6.49 -9.01
C GLY A 290 -23.83 5.11 -8.39
N LEU A 291 -23.80 4.04 -9.21
CA LEU A 291 -23.85 2.64 -8.79
C LEU A 291 -22.67 1.87 -9.41
N SER A 292 -22.71 0.54 -9.29
CA SER A 292 -21.76 -0.39 -9.91
C SER A 292 -22.49 -1.68 -10.28
N ASP A 293 -21.90 -2.46 -11.19
CA ASP A 293 -22.26 -3.82 -11.58
C ASP A 293 -21.26 -4.86 -10.99
N PRO A 294 -21.22 -5.05 -9.65
CA PRO A 294 -20.14 -5.80 -9.01
C PRO A 294 -20.12 -7.31 -9.33
N PHE A 295 -18.91 -7.83 -9.52
CA PHE A 295 -18.60 -9.27 -9.46
C PHE A 295 -17.27 -9.52 -8.75
N VAL A 296 -17.10 -10.71 -8.18
CA VAL A 296 -15.92 -11.06 -7.39
C VAL A 296 -15.06 -12.09 -8.11
N LYS A 297 -13.76 -11.81 -8.22
CA LYS A 297 -12.75 -12.71 -8.76
C LYS A 297 -11.91 -13.29 -7.62
N VAL A 298 -11.93 -14.61 -7.48
CA VAL A 298 -11.15 -15.36 -6.47
C VAL A 298 -9.97 -16.03 -7.16
N VAL A 299 -8.76 -15.71 -6.72
CA VAL A 299 -7.51 -16.26 -7.26
C VAL A 299 -6.75 -16.96 -6.16
N LEU A 300 -6.55 -18.27 -6.33
CA LEU A 300 -5.68 -19.06 -5.46
C LEU A 300 -4.24 -18.95 -5.94
N GLN A 301 -3.30 -18.66 -5.05
CA GLN A 301 -1.88 -18.55 -5.31
C GLN A 301 -1.07 -19.41 -4.34
N HIS A 302 0.04 -19.97 -4.84
CA HIS A 302 1.02 -20.68 -4.04
C HIS A 302 2.41 -20.20 -4.45
N GLN A 303 3.18 -19.69 -3.48
CA GLN A 303 4.52 -19.12 -3.71
C GLN A 303 4.55 -18.12 -4.89
N GLY A 304 3.58 -17.20 -4.92
CA GLY A 304 3.45 -16.19 -5.98
C GLY A 304 2.86 -16.67 -7.31
N LYS A 305 2.82 -17.98 -7.57
CA LYS A 305 2.23 -18.55 -8.79
C LYS A 305 0.72 -18.70 -8.66
N ARG A 306 -0.03 -18.21 -9.65
CA ARG A 306 -1.50 -18.33 -9.73
C ARG A 306 -1.88 -19.76 -10.10
N LEU A 307 -2.59 -20.46 -9.21
CA LEU A 307 -3.00 -21.85 -9.40
C LEU A 307 -4.36 -21.98 -10.08
N LYS A 308 -5.39 -21.37 -9.48
CA LYS A 308 -6.78 -21.46 -9.96
C LYS A 308 -7.45 -20.10 -9.84
N LYS A 309 -8.35 -19.79 -10.78
CA LYS A 309 -9.16 -18.57 -10.78
C LYS A 309 -10.63 -18.96 -10.92
N LYS A 310 -11.49 -18.32 -10.13
CA LYS A 310 -12.95 -18.45 -10.21
C LYS A 310 -13.58 -17.06 -10.10
N LYS A 311 -14.79 -16.91 -10.61
CA LYS A 311 -15.54 -15.65 -10.57
C LYS A 311 -16.99 -15.92 -10.16
N THR A 312 -17.61 -14.96 -9.50
CA THR A 312 -19.04 -14.98 -9.21
C THR A 312 -19.86 -14.54 -10.43
N THR A 313 -21.18 -14.64 -10.33
CA THR A 313 -22.10 -13.89 -11.18
C THR A 313 -21.96 -12.38 -10.96
N VAL A 314 -22.32 -11.61 -11.99
CA VAL A 314 -22.41 -10.15 -11.95
C VAL A 314 -23.75 -9.75 -11.33
N LYS A 315 -23.75 -8.82 -10.39
CA LYS A 315 -24.97 -8.22 -9.83
C LYS A 315 -25.08 -6.81 -10.36
N GLN A 316 -26.17 -6.50 -11.05
CA GLN A 316 -26.31 -5.21 -11.73
C GLN A 316 -26.78 -4.11 -10.79
N ASN A 317 -26.30 -2.88 -11.00
CA ASN A 317 -26.75 -1.64 -10.39
C ASN A 317 -26.91 -1.72 -8.86
N THR A 318 -25.87 -2.15 -8.15
CA THR A 318 -25.92 -2.29 -6.69
C THR A 318 -24.56 -2.05 -6.03
N LEU A 319 -24.59 -1.32 -4.90
CA LEU A 319 -23.43 -1.16 -4.01
C LEU A 319 -23.45 -2.14 -2.82
N ASN A 320 -24.50 -2.95 -2.71
CA ASN A 320 -24.68 -3.95 -1.65
C ASN A 320 -25.06 -5.32 -2.25
N PRO A 321 -24.20 -5.93 -3.08
CA PRO A 321 -24.52 -7.16 -3.77
C PRO A 321 -24.57 -8.37 -2.82
N TYR A 322 -25.57 -9.23 -3.03
CA TYR A 322 -25.66 -10.55 -2.41
C TYR A 322 -25.31 -11.63 -3.44
N PHE A 323 -24.25 -12.41 -3.17
CA PHE A 323 -23.74 -13.45 -4.06
C PHE A 323 -24.13 -14.86 -3.57
N ASN A 324 -23.70 -15.21 -2.36
CA ASN A 324 -23.77 -16.55 -1.76
C ASN A 324 -23.27 -17.68 -2.69
N GLU A 325 -22.12 -17.45 -3.32
CA GLU A 325 -21.50 -18.36 -4.28
C GLU A 325 -20.25 -19.04 -3.68
N SER A 326 -20.26 -20.37 -3.71
CA SER A 326 -19.20 -21.19 -3.09
C SER A 326 -18.23 -21.78 -4.12
N PHE A 327 -16.94 -21.60 -3.84
CA PHE A 327 -15.84 -22.10 -4.64
C PHE A 327 -15.02 -23.11 -3.86
N SER A 328 -14.81 -24.30 -4.42
CA SER A 328 -13.99 -25.34 -3.81
C SER A 328 -12.64 -25.48 -4.51
N PHE A 329 -11.59 -25.68 -3.70
CA PHE A 329 -10.22 -25.89 -4.11
C PHE A 329 -9.63 -27.07 -3.35
N GLU A 330 -8.82 -27.87 -4.04
CA GLU A 330 -8.08 -28.98 -3.46
C GLU A 330 -6.67 -28.51 -3.10
N ILE A 331 -6.38 -28.50 -1.81
CA ILE A 331 -5.14 -28.04 -1.20
C ILE A 331 -4.76 -29.05 -0.09
N PRO A 332 -3.70 -29.86 -0.29
CA PRO A 332 -3.18 -30.74 0.74
C PRO A 332 -2.80 -29.96 2.01
N PHE A 333 -3.00 -30.58 3.18
CA PHE A 333 -2.74 -29.91 4.46
C PHE A 333 -1.30 -29.39 4.60
N GLY A 334 -0.31 -30.13 4.08
CA GLY A 334 1.09 -29.67 4.10
C GLY A 334 1.38 -28.41 3.28
N GLN A 335 0.46 -28.00 2.39
CA GLN A 335 0.60 -26.81 1.55
C GLN A 335 -0.26 -25.63 2.02
N ILE A 336 -1.26 -25.84 2.89
CA ILE A 336 -2.25 -24.81 3.25
C ILE A 336 -1.60 -23.55 3.85
N GLN A 337 -0.49 -23.70 4.56
CA GLN A 337 0.24 -22.57 5.15
C GLN A 337 1.03 -21.74 4.14
N LYS A 338 1.22 -22.22 2.91
CA LYS A 338 1.97 -21.55 1.83
C LYS A 338 1.04 -20.98 0.74
N VAL A 339 -0.26 -21.14 0.93
CA VAL A 339 -1.28 -20.71 0.00
C VAL A 339 -1.83 -19.36 0.44
N GLN A 340 -2.09 -18.51 -0.55
CA GLN A 340 -2.78 -17.24 -0.38
C GLN A 340 -3.96 -17.18 -1.34
N VAL A 341 -5.03 -16.52 -0.90
CA VAL A 341 -6.26 -16.31 -1.65
C VAL A 341 -6.38 -14.81 -1.89
N LEU A 342 -6.37 -14.39 -3.15
CA LEU A 342 -6.67 -13.02 -3.54
C LEU A 342 -8.14 -12.94 -3.94
N ILE A 343 -8.85 -11.97 -3.39
CA ILE A 343 -10.26 -11.74 -3.68
C ILE A 343 -10.37 -10.28 -4.12
N THR A 344 -10.71 -10.08 -5.38
CA THR A 344 -10.87 -8.75 -5.98
C THR A 344 -12.32 -8.54 -6.38
N VAL A 345 -12.93 -7.45 -5.93
CA VAL A 345 -14.24 -6.98 -6.37
C VAL A 345 -14.01 -6.06 -7.56
N TYR A 346 -14.70 -6.36 -8.66
CA TYR A 346 -14.66 -5.59 -9.89
C TYR A 346 -16.02 -5.01 -10.18
N ASP A 347 -16.04 -3.86 -10.83
CA ASP A 347 -17.18 -3.37 -11.57
C ASP A 347 -17.20 -3.99 -12.98
N TYR A 348 -18.38 -4.31 -13.50
CA TYR A 348 -18.53 -4.86 -14.84
C TYR A 348 -18.99 -3.80 -15.82
N ASP A 349 -18.07 -3.33 -16.64
CA ASP A 349 -18.39 -2.41 -17.72
C ASP A 349 -18.82 -3.16 -18.99
N LYS A 350 -20.00 -2.83 -19.52
CA LYS A 350 -20.49 -3.38 -20.80
C LYS A 350 -19.61 -2.96 -21.98
N LEU A 351 -19.00 -1.79 -21.89
CA LEU A 351 -18.12 -1.21 -22.90
C LEU A 351 -16.83 -0.75 -22.23
N GLY A 352 -15.74 -1.49 -22.45
CA GLY A 352 -14.43 -1.17 -21.87
C GLY A 352 -13.81 -2.32 -21.09
N SER A 353 -12.85 -1.98 -20.23
CA SER A 353 -12.22 -2.91 -19.30
C SER A 353 -12.84 -2.77 -17.92
N ASN A 354 -13.19 -3.90 -17.31
CA ASN A 354 -13.73 -3.97 -15.95
C ASN A 354 -12.80 -3.31 -14.93
N ASP A 355 -13.31 -2.33 -14.19
CA ASP A 355 -12.55 -1.61 -13.17
C ASP A 355 -12.49 -2.36 -11.83
N ALA A 356 -11.34 -2.33 -11.16
CA ALA A 356 -11.20 -2.92 -9.83
C ALA A 356 -11.70 -1.95 -8.76
N ILE A 357 -12.77 -2.32 -8.05
CA ILE A 357 -13.29 -1.55 -6.93
C ILE A 357 -12.35 -1.68 -5.74
N GLY A 358 -11.91 -2.90 -5.44
CA GLY A 358 -11.01 -3.16 -4.32
C GLY A 358 -10.63 -4.62 -4.18
N LYS A 359 -9.64 -4.88 -3.33
CA LYS A 359 -8.98 -6.17 -3.20
C LYS A 359 -8.65 -6.48 -1.76
N VAL A 360 -8.72 -7.76 -1.42
CA VAL A 360 -8.26 -8.29 -0.14
C VAL A 360 -7.46 -9.56 -0.37
N TRP A 361 -6.56 -9.86 0.55
CA TRP A 361 -5.81 -11.11 0.55
C TRP A 361 -5.89 -11.81 1.90
N ILE A 362 -6.02 -13.13 1.84
CA ILE A 362 -6.18 -13.99 3.01
C ILE A 362 -5.22 -15.17 2.86
N GLY A 363 -4.60 -15.61 3.96
CA GLY A 363 -3.69 -16.75 3.97
C GLY A 363 -2.24 -16.34 4.18
N PHE A 364 -1.33 -17.02 3.48
CA PHE A 364 0.10 -16.78 3.64
C PHE A 364 0.47 -15.33 3.40
N GLY A 365 1.28 -14.77 4.31
CA GLY A 365 1.70 -13.37 4.27
C GLY A 365 0.63 -12.33 4.60
N ALA A 366 -0.60 -12.74 4.93
CA ALA A 366 -1.63 -11.82 5.41
C ALA A 366 -1.32 -11.23 6.78
N SER A 367 -1.87 -10.05 7.02
CA SER A 367 -1.83 -9.35 8.30
C SER A 367 -3.26 -9.02 8.76
N GLY A 368 -3.41 -8.63 10.03
CA GLY A 368 -4.68 -8.18 10.58
C GLY A 368 -5.82 -9.18 10.41
N VAL A 369 -6.92 -8.69 9.84
CA VAL A 369 -8.19 -9.43 9.65
C VAL A 369 -8.00 -10.65 8.74
N GLY A 370 -7.22 -10.54 7.67
CA GLY A 370 -6.93 -11.64 6.74
C GLY A 370 -6.19 -12.79 7.42
N LEU A 371 -5.19 -12.49 8.25
CA LEU A 371 -4.47 -13.49 9.03
C LEU A 371 -5.38 -14.17 10.06
N ARG A 372 -6.11 -13.36 10.83
CA ARG A 372 -7.03 -13.85 11.86
C ARG A 372 -8.07 -14.80 11.25
N HIS A 373 -8.69 -14.40 10.15
CA HIS A 373 -9.71 -15.22 9.49
C HIS A 373 -9.15 -16.58 9.03
N TRP A 374 -7.93 -16.58 8.50
CA TRP A 374 -7.25 -17.81 8.09
C TRP A 374 -6.90 -18.70 9.28
N SER A 375 -6.39 -18.11 10.37
CA SER A 375 -6.10 -18.81 11.61
C SER A 375 -7.37 -19.42 12.22
N ASP A 376 -8.46 -18.66 12.27
CA ASP A 376 -9.75 -19.13 12.81
C ASP A 376 -10.32 -20.28 11.97
N MET A 377 -10.19 -20.22 10.64
CA MET A 377 -10.56 -21.34 9.75
C MET A 377 -9.74 -22.61 10.05
N LEU A 378 -8.42 -22.49 10.24
CA LEU A 378 -7.55 -23.63 10.53
C LEU A 378 -7.78 -24.20 11.93
N ALA A 379 -8.09 -23.35 12.90
CA ALA A 379 -8.41 -23.74 14.28
C ALA A 379 -9.77 -24.44 14.39
N ASN A 380 -10.69 -24.17 13.47
CA ASN A 380 -12.04 -24.74 13.44
C ASN A 380 -12.26 -25.67 12.22
N PRO A 381 -11.56 -26.82 12.14
CA PRO A 381 -11.64 -27.70 10.98
C PRO A 381 -13.08 -28.18 10.75
N ARG A 382 -13.49 -28.26 9.48
CA ARG A 382 -14.83 -28.68 9.02
C ARG A 382 -15.97 -27.71 9.37
N ARG A 383 -15.72 -26.59 10.06
CA ARG A 383 -16.71 -25.54 10.30
C ARG A 383 -16.46 -24.35 9.40
N PRO A 384 -17.50 -23.79 8.76
CA PRO A 384 -17.36 -22.52 8.06
C PRO A 384 -17.17 -21.39 9.08
N VAL A 385 -16.21 -20.51 8.83
CA VAL A 385 -15.97 -19.28 9.58
C VAL A 385 -16.28 -18.13 8.64
N ALA A 386 -17.20 -17.24 9.02
CA ALA A 386 -17.60 -16.07 8.25
C ALA A 386 -16.97 -14.81 8.84
N GLN A 387 -16.42 -13.95 7.99
CA GLN A 387 -15.80 -12.70 8.44
C GLN A 387 -15.89 -11.61 7.37
N TRP A 388 -16.11 -10.37 7.84
CA TRP A 388 -16.04 -9.17 7.02
C TRP A 388 -14.59 -8.72 6.81
N HIS A 389 -14.28 -8.27 5.60
CA HIS A 389 -13.00 -7.68 5.22
C HIS A 389 -13.25 -6.34 4.54
N ALA A 390 -12.56 -5.30 5.01
CA ALA A 390 -12.54 -4.02 4.33
C ALA A 390 -11.70 -4.12 3.05
N LEU A 391 -12.23 -3.61 1.95
CA LEU A 391 -11.54 -3.60 0.67
C LEU A 391 -10.42 -2.55 0.67
N CYS A 392 -9.25 -2.93 0.17
CA CYS A 392 -8.10 -2.05 -0.05
C CYS A 392 -7.92 -1.77 -1.55
N PRO A 393 -7.23 -0.67 -1.94
CA PRO A 393 -6.84 -0.46 -3.33
C PRO A 393 -6.05 -1.65 -3.88
N GLU A 394 -6.31 -2.04 -5.14
CA GLU A 394 -5.62 -3.19 -5.75
C GLU A 394 -4.10 -3.03 -5.76
N GLU A 395 -3.62 -1.82 -6.03
CA GLU A 395 -2.19 -1.48 -6.09
C GLU A 395 -1.51 -1.69 -4.74
N GLU A 396 -2.09 -1.22 -3.64
CA GLU A 396 -1.54 -1.38 -2.29
C GLU A 396 -1.40 -2.86 -1.90
N VAL A 397 -2.41 -3.66 -2.23
CA VAL A 397 -2.38 -5.11 -2.01
C VAL A 397 -1.28 -5.75 -2.85
N ASP A 398 -1.18 -5.41 -4.13
CA ASP A 398 -0.17 -5.98 -5.02
C ASP A 398 1.26 -5.56 -4.65
N GLU A 399 1.46 -4.35 -4.14
CA GLU A 399 2.72 -3.92 -3.55
C GLU A 399 3.07 -4.69 -2.27
N ALA A 400 2.09 -4.89 -1.38
CA ALA A 400 2.28 -5.66 -0.16
C ALA A 400 2.69 -7.12 -0.47
N LEU A 401 2.11 -7.72 -1.51
CA LEU A 401 2.44 -9.07 -1.96
C LEU A 401 3.84 -9.18 -2.59
N LYS A 402 4.42 -8.09 -3.10
CA LYS A 402 5.79 -8.05 -3.65
C LYS A 402 6.86 -7.92 -2.57
N LYS A 403 6.51 -7.41 -1.39
CA LYS A 403 7.48 -7.22 -0.30
C LYS A 403 7.93 -8.58 0.24
N PRO A 404 9.23 -8.82 0.44
CA PRO A 404 9.70 -10.06 1.05
C PRO A 404 9.14 -10.17 2.47
N LEU A 405 8.51 -11.30 2.76
CA LEU A 405 8.06 -11.64 4.11
C LEU A 405 9.32 -11.77 4.98
N ARG A 406 9.41 -10.90 6.00
CA ARG A 406 10.55 -10.86 6.94
C ARG A 406 10.54 -12.03 7.90
#